data_AF-A0A1Y2ENR1-F1
#
_entry.id   AF-A0A1Y2ENR1-F1
#
_cell.length_a   1.000
_cell.length_b   1.000
_cell.length_c   1.000
_cell.angle_alpha   90.00
_cell.angle_beta   90.00
_cell.angle_gamma   90.00
#
_symmetry.space_group_name_H-M   'P 1'
#
loop_
_entity.id
_entity.type
_entity.pdbx_description
1 polymer ?
#
loop_
_entity_poly.entity_id
_entity_poly.type
_entity_poly.pdbx_seq_one_letter_code
_entity_poly.pdbx_strand_id
1 'polypeptide(L)'
;MKIFKRRRAIILIVPFLILLCSFIAIFTFQRAHYNKIIHQLSENHINKNVQQNINNEVLQQNVSEALQQNINNETLEQNVDNETLKHNNNNNNINNNEVHQNNNDEVQQNDNKENQNDNTEVQQNTNTEVQQNDNTEVQQQNDNTEVQQQNDSTEVQQNDNKEKQNDNTEVQKNNNDDNNNNKEGLQQQQNDDKKIITSLDYFIELRNQIELHSALWDSVFEREDILKFKNGISKYKNGLLQESSFMSQKHFKKNISGNKKMLATLHQDLYPWLYGHRYHSFQKMIESFNGKGIVICTGEKHFRYARSTIDALRNVINCTLPIEVFYAGNNDLSLENRNILSGYENVYLSDITTYFDNTIVDIEGWAIKPFAILASRFEEVILMDADVVYLHNPEDLFEEEGYLKVGTLFFKDRSLFPGPNDQIKWMKSWLSDPLFETSKLRFYNQQSVHEMESSTVVIHKIKTLTGLLAACKLNEKRIRSEVVYKKVYGDKETFWIGFDMARMHYNLNPTPIAFTGKCYKIESVDIMGISFTINYIFGMDI
;
A
#
# COMPACT_ATOMS: atom_id res chain seq x y z
N MET A 1 47.53 -30.69 30.94
CA MET A 1 47.04 -29.73 29.90
C MET A 1 46.06 -30.30 28.87
N LYS A 2 46.12 -31.58 28.44
CA LYS A 2 45.17 -32.16 27.46
C LYS A 2 43.74 -32.43 27.98
N ILE A 3 43.56 -32.65 29.29
CA ILE A 3 42.24 -32.93 29.90
C ILE A 3 41.36 -31.66 30.04
N PHE A 4 41.99 -30.49 30.22
CA PHE A 4 41.27 -29.20 30.33
C PHE A 4 40.73 -28.67 28.99
N LYS A 5 41.34 -29.01 27.85
CA LYS A 5 40.82 -28.63 26.52
C LYS A 5 39.57 -29.41 26.11
N ARG A 6 39.42 -30.67 26.55
CA ARG A 6 38.22 -31.48 26.26
C ARG A 6 36.98 -30.99 27.03
N ARG A 7 37.14 -30.48 28.26
CA ARG A 7 36.01 -29.96 29.05
C ARG A 7 35.46 -28.63 28.51
N ARG A 8 36.31 -27.73 27.96
CA ARG A 8 35.85 -26.48 27.32
C ARG A 8 35.10 -26.71 26.00
N ALA A 9 35.48 -27.73 25.21
CA ALA A 9 34.74 -28.09 24.00
C ALA A 9 33.33 -28.61 24.33
N ILE A 10 33.18 -29.44 25.36
CA ILE A 10 31.88 -29.97 25.80
C ILE A 10 30.96 -28.86 26.34
N ILE A 11 31.50 -27.86 27.05
CA ILE A 11 30.74 -26.73 27.59
C ILE A 11 30.21 -25.79 26.49
N LEU A 12 30.84 -25.72 25.32
CA LEU A 12 30.38 -24.91 24.18
C LEU A 12 29.48 -25.70 23.20
N ILE A 13 29.67 -27.02 23.11
CA ILE A 13 28.91 -27.88 22.20
C ILE A 13 27.50 -28.18 22.73
N VAL A 14 27.33 -28.33 24.05
CA VAL A 14 26.04 -28.65 24.65
C VAL A 14 24.99 -27.53 24.46
N PRO A 15 25.29 -26.23 24.71
CA PRO A 15 24.35 -25.15 24.43
C PRO A 15 24.00 -25.03 22.94
N PHE A 16 24.97 -25.29 22.06
CA PHE A 16 24.76 -25.23 20.61
C PHE A 16 23.86 -26.38 20.10
N LEU A 17 24.03 -27.59 20.65
CA LEU A 17 23.14 -28.72 20.38
C LEU A 17 21.73 -28.50 20.95
N ILE A 18 21.60 -27.88 22.11
CA ILE A 18 20.29 -27.52 22.69
C ILE A 18 19.59 -26.50 21.79
N LEU A 19 20.29 -25.44 21.36
CA LEU A 19 19.77 -24.46 20.40
C LEU A 19 19.38 -25.12 19.07
N LEU A 20 20.22 -25.99 18.52
CA LEU A 20 19.94 -26.70 17.28
C LEU A 20 18.72 -27.63 17.42
N CYS A 21 18.60 -28.35 18.54
CA CYS A 21 17.43 -29.19 18.83
C CYS A 21 16.16 -28.37 19.05
N SER A 22 16.24 -27.20 19.71
CA SER A 22 15.11 -26.26 19.83
C SER A 22 14.70 -25.69 18.47
N PHE A 23 15.64 -25.35 17.61
CA PHE A 23 15.37 -24.90 16.24
C PHE A 23 14.74 -26.01 15.39
N ILE A 24 15.26 -27.24 15.45
CA ILE A 24 14.68 -28.39 14.74
C ILE A 24 13.28 -28.70 15.28
N ALA A 25 13.05 -28.60 16.59
CA ALA A 25 11.73 -28.81 17.22
C ALA A 25 10.73 -27.72 16.84
N ILE A 26 11.14 -26.45 16.76
CA ILE A 26 10.30 -25.36 16.26
C ILE A 26 9.98 -25.58 14.78
N PHE A 27 10.95 -26.00 13.96
CA PHE A 27 10.73 -26.30 12.54
C PHE A 27 9.82 -27.49 12.32
N THR A 28 9.97 -28.58 13.08
CA THR A 28 9.08 -29.74 12.97
C THR A 28 7.70 -29.43 13.52
N PHE A 29 7.58 -28.59 14.55
CA PHE A 29 6.29 -28.14 15.06
C PHE A 29 5.58 -27.20 14.07
N GLN A 30 6.27 -26.20 13.51
CA GLN A 30 5.74 -25.34 12.46
C GLN A 30 5.36 -26.15 11.22
N ARG A 31 6.18 -27.11 10.78
CA ARG A 31 5.88 -27.98 9.64
C ARG A 31 4.72 -28.94 9.92
N ALA A 32 4.59 -29.46 11.13
CA ALA A 32 3.46 -30.30 11.53
C ALA A 32 2.16 -29.50 11.66
N HIS A 33 2.24 -28.29 12.23
CA HIS A 33 1.15 -27.33 12.28
C HIS A 33 0.71 -26.93 10.87
N TYR A 34 1.67 -26.67 9.99
CA TYR A 34 1.44 -26.36 8.58
C TYR A 34 0.79 -27.50 7.81
N ASN A 35 1.29 -28.73 7.96
CA ASN A 35 0.68 -29.91 7.35
C ASN A 35 -0.72 -30.19 7.91
N LYS A 36 -0.96 -29.91 9.19
CA LYS A 36 -2.28 -30.03 9.81
C LYS A 36 -3.26 -28.99 9.29
N ILE A 37 -2.81 -27.75 9.08
CA ILE A 37 -3.59 -26.67 8.44
C ILE A 37 -3.86 -27.02 6.98
N ILE A 38 -2.85 -27.41 6.20
CA ILE A 38 -3.01 -27.85 4.80
C ILE A 38 -4.03 -29.00 4.73
N HIS A 39 -3.97 -29.97 5.65
CA HIS A 39 -4.92 -31.08 5.70
C HIS A 39 -6.34 -30.61 6.08
N GLN A 40 -6.49 -29.81 7.15
CA GLN A 40 -7.79 -29.29 7.61
C GLN A 40 -8.44 -28.33 6.60
N LEU A 41 -7.64 -27.52 5.91
CA LEU A 41 -8.12 -26.62 4.85
C LEU A 41 -8.41 -27.38 3.55
N SER A 42 -7.64 -28.42 3.21
CA SER A 42 -7.94 -29.28 2.05
C SER A 42 -9.25 -30.05 2.22
N GLU A 43 -9.55 -30.54 3.43
CA GLU A 43 -10.80 -31.28 3.69
C GLU A 43 -12.02 -30.37 3.79
N ASN A 44 -11.89 -29.14 4.29
CA ASN A 44 -13.01 -28.21 4.47
C ASN A 44 -13.29 -27.31 3.24
N HIS A 45 -12.27 -26.92 2.45
CA HIS A 45 -12.48 -26.02 1.29
C HIS A 45 -12.83 -26.74 -0.02
N ILE A 46 -12.38 -27.99 -0.21
CA ILE A 46 -12.66 -28.72 -1.45
C ILE A 46 -14.15 -29.03 -1.60
N ASN A 47 -14.94 -29.05 -0.51
CA ASN A 47 -16.30 -29.56 -0.54
C ASN A 47 -17.42 -28.49 -0.61
N LYS A 48 -17.11 -27.19 -0.46
CA LYS A 48 -18.16 -26.13 -0.53
C LYS A 48 -17.92 -25.09 -1.62
N ASN A 49 -16.73 -24.49 -1.71
CA ASN A 49 -16.47 -23.41 -2.68
C ASN A 49 -16.05 -23.92 -4.06
N VAL A 50 -15.36 -25.06 -4.13
CA VAL A 50 -15.02 -25.71 -5.41
C VAL A 50 -16.27 -26.28 -6.09
N GLN A 51 -17.22 -26.84 -5.32
CA GLN A 51 -18.50 -27.31 -5.85
C GLN A 51 -19.36 -26.14 -6.39
N GLN A 52 -19.34 -24.98 -5.71
CA GLN A 52 -20.06 -23.78 -6.16
C GLN A 52 -19.42 -23.14 -7.40
N ASN A 53 -18.09 -23.12 -7.50
CA ASN A 53 -17.40 -22.60 -8.69
C ASN A 53 -17.48 -23.55 -9.89
N ILE A 54 -17.50 -24.87 -9.68
CA ILE A 54 -17.79 -25.85 -10.75
C ILE A 54 -19.22 -25.71 -11.25
N ASN A 55 -20.19 -25.45 -10.37
CA ASN A 55 -21.57 -25.19 -10.78
C ASN A 55 -21.72 -23.85 -11.54
N ASN A 56 -20.88 -22.85 -11.24
CA ASN A 56 -20.82 -21.60 -11.99
C ASN A 56 -20.13 -21.74 -13.35
N GLU A 57 -19.14 -22.62 -13.50
CA GLU A 57 -18.58 -22.96 -14.82
C GLU A 57 -19.62 -23.66 -15.71
N VAL A 58 -20.45 -24.55 -15.15
CA VAL A 58 -21.58 -25.17 -15.89
C VAL A 58 -22.64 -24.13 -16.30
N LEU A 59 -22.89 -23.12 -15.46
CA LEU A 59 -23.76 -21.99 -15.80
C LEU A 59 -23.15 -21.07 -16.86
N GLN A 60 -21.85 -20.79 -16.83
CA GLN A 60 -21.17 -20.02 -17.89
C GLN A 60 -21.07 -20.78 -19.20
N GLN A 61 -20.95 -22.11 -19.16
CA GLN A 61 -20.97 -22.95 -20.35
C GLN A 61 -22.37 -22.99 -20.98
N ASN A 62 -23.44 -23.04 -20.17
CA ASN A 62 -24.82 -22.92 -20.65
C ASN A 62 -25.17 -21.52 -21.18
N VAL A 63 -24.60 -20.45 -20.62
CA VAL A 63 -24.77 -19.07 -21.12
C VAL A 63 -23.95 -18.86 -22.40
N SER A 64 -22.75 -19.47 -22.52
CA SER A 64 -21.96 -19.46 -23.75
C SER A 64 -22.63 -20.25 -24.87
N GLU A 65 -23.29 -21.38 -24.57
CA GLU A 65 -24.07 -22.15 -25.54
C GLU A 65 -25.37 -21.43 -25.95
N ALA A 66 -26.03 -20.72 -25.03
CA ALA A 66 -27.18 -19.86 -25.34
C ALA A 66 -26.80 -18.63 -26.17
N LEU A 67 -25.61 -18.03 -25.94
CA LEU A 67 -25.07 -16.94 -26.75
C LEU A 67 -24.63 -17.43 -28.15
N GLN A 68 -24.06 -18.64 -28.25
CA GLN A 68 -23.71 -19.26 -29.54
C GLN A 68 -24.97 -19.61 -30.36
N GLN A 69 -26.07 -20.02 -29.71
CA GLN A 69 -27.37 -20.24 -30.36
C GLN A 69 -28.03 -18.94 -30.82
N ASN A 70 -27.93 -17.85 -30.05
CA ASN A 70 -28.43 -16.53 -30.47
C ASN A 70 -27.61 -15.91 -31.62
N ILE A 71 -26.28 -16.10 -31.63
CA ILE A 71 -25.43 -15.68 -32.76
C ILE A 71 -25.76 -16.48 -34.03
N ASN A 72 -26.06 -17.78 -33.92
CA ASN A 72 -26.48 -18.59 -35.06
C ASN A 72 -27.89 -18.22 -35.58
N ASN A 73 -28.78 -17.73 -34.71
CA ASN A 73 -30.11 -17.23 -35.12
C ASN A 73 -30.04 -15.85 -35.77
N GLU A 74 -29.18 -14.93 -35.30
CA GLU A 74 -28.93 -13.64 -35.98
C GLU A 74 -28.23 -13.83 -37.35
N THR A 75 -27.42 -14.87 -37.50
CA THR A 75 -26.79 -15.23 -38.80
C THR A 75 -27.79 -15.90 -39.76
N LEU A 76 -28.91 -16.43 -39.26
CA LEU A 76 -30.01 -16.93 -40.09
C LEU A 76 -30.97 -15.81 -40.51
N GLU A 77 -31.22 -14.81 -39.66
CA GLU A 77 -32.05 -13.64 -40.04
C GLU A 77 -31.34 -12.72 -41.04
N GLN A 78 -30.01 -12.59 -41.01
CA GLN A 78 -29.26 -11.83 -42.04
C GLN A 78 -29.13 -12.58 -43.39
N ASN A 79 -29.42 -13.88 -43.44
CA ASN A 79 -29.41 -14.67 -44.67
C ASN A 79 -30.79 -14.84 -45.32
N VAL A 80 -31.87 -14.37 -44.68
CA VAL A 80 -33.22 -14.35 -45.29
C VAL A 80 -33.48 -13.05 -46.08
N ASP A 81 -32.80 -11.95 -45.76
CA ASP A 81 -33.00 -10.65 -46.43
C ASP A 81 -32.17 -10.44 -47.72
N ASN A 82 -31.32 -11.40 -48.12
CA ASN A 82 -30.49 -11.30 -49.34
C ASN A 82 -30.94 -12.21 -50.52
N GLU A 83 -32.03 -12.98 -50.39
CA GLU A 83 -32.58 -13.79 -51.49
C GLU A 83 -33.73 -13.15 -52.27
N THR A 84 -34.09 -11.91 -51.98
CA THR A 84 -35.08 -11.18 -52.79
C THR A 84 -34.47 -9.93 -53.41
N LEU A 85 -33.53 -10.07 -54.36
CA LEU A 85 -33.20 -9.06 -55.39
C LEU A 85 -32.09 -9.54 -56.35
N LYS A 86 -32.35 -10.59 -57.14
CA LYS A 86 -31.71 -10.76 -58.47
C LYS A 86 -32.67 -11.37 -59.49
N HIS A 87 -33.39 -10.50 -60.20
CA HIS A 87 -33.81 -10.75 -61.57
C HIS A 87 -33.59 -9.47 -62.38
N ASN A 88 -32.42 -9.33 -63.01
CA ASN A 88 -32.29 -9.20 -64.47
C ASN A 88 -30.90 -8.69 -64.90
N ASN A 89 -30.38 -9.40 -65.90
CA ASN A 89 -29.48 -8.98 -66.97
C ASN A 89 -27.97 -8.88 -66.73
N ASN A 90 -27.31 -10.03 -66.98
CA ASN A 90 -26.38 -10.29 -68.09
C ASN A 90 -25.47 -9.17 -68.64
N ASN A 91 -24.18 -9.52 -68.59
CA ASN A 91 -23.21 -9.64 -69.70
C ASN A 91 -21.98 -8.73 -69.68
N ASN A 92 -20.85 -9.38 -69.39
CA ASN A 92 -19.58 -9.41 -70.14
C ASN A 92 -19.00 -8.10 -70.70
N ASN A 93 -17.79 -7.74 -70.26
CA ASN A 93 -16.59 -7.92 -71.11
C ASN A 93 -15.26 -7.54 -70.42
N ILE A 94 -14.29 -8.49 -70.53
CA ILE A 94 -12.91 -8.33 -71.05
C ILE A 94 -11.83 -7.65 -70.17
N ASN A 95 -10.96 -8.51 -69.62
CA ASN A 95 -9.49 -8.59 -69.81
C ASN A 95 -8.62 -7.32 -69.77
N ASN A 96 -7.63 -7.26 -68.86
CA ASN A 96 -6.25 -7.79 -69.04
C ASN A 96 -5.20 -7.04 -68.18
N ASN A 97 -4.40 -7.85 -67.48
CA ASN A 97 -2.93 -7.86 -67.35
C ASN A 97 -2.07 -6.63 -66.94
N GLU A 98 -1.19 -6.96 -65.98
CA GLU A 98 0.27 -6.76 -65.96
C GLU A 98 0.92 -5.51 -65.32
N VAL A 99 1.46 -5.71 -64.10
CA VAL A 99 2.89 -5.96 -63.77
C VAL A 99 3.96 -4.83 -63.85
N HIS A 100 4.78 -4.82 -62.77
CA HIS A 100 6.18 -4.36 -62.55
C HIS A 100 6.54 -2.91 -62.14
N GLN A 101 7.00 -2.80 -60.86
CA GLN A 101 8.38 -2.50 -60.41
C GLN A 101 9.24 -1.46 -61.18
N ASN A 102 9.74 -0.42 -60.48
CA ASN A 102 11.14 -0.31 -59.97
C ASN A 102 11.61 1.17 -59.75
N ASN A 103 12.24 1.37 -58.59
CA ASN A 103 13.55 2.00 -58.34
C ASN A 103 13.90 3.50 -58.54
N ASN A 104 14.72 3.95 -57.57
CA ASN A 104 15.92 4.80 -57.62
C ASN A 104 15.87 6.30 -57.21
N ASP A 105 16.57 6.55 -56.08
CA ASP A 105 17.82 7.33 -55.92
C ASP A 105 17.88 8.88 -55.89
N GLU A 106 18.51 9.32 -54.78
CA GLU A 106 19.62 10.29 -54.61
C GLU A 106 19.47 11.83 -54.58
N VAL A 107 19.86 12.39 -53.41
CA VAL A 107 20.91 13.40 -53.12
C VAL A 107 20.86 14.82 -53.76
N GLN A 108 20.90 15.88 -52.92
CA GLN A 108 22.00 16.90 -52.88
C GLN A 108 21.78 18.03 -51.84
N GLN A 109 22.93 18.58 -51.42
CA GLN A 109 23.24 19.56 -50.38
C GLN A 109 23.00 21.04 -50.81
N ASN A 110 22.95 21.99 -49.86
CA ASN A 110 23.95 23.08 -49.71
C ASN A 110 23.53 24.23 -48.76
N ASP A 111 24.44 24.51 -47.81
CA ASP A 111 25.12 25.79 -47.48
C ASP A 111 24.46 27.06 -46.88
N ASN A 112 25.11 27.50 -45.78
CA ASN A 112 25.63 28.84 -45.45
C ASN A 112 24.67 29.99 -45.03
N LYS A 113 24.85 30.58 -43.83
CA LYS A 113 25.84 31.64 -43.47
C LYS A 113 25.56 32.35 -42.13
N GLU A 114 26.62 32.92 -41.57
CA GLU A 114 26.81 33.67 -40.32
C GLU A 114 26.10 35.05 -40.27
N ASN A 115 25.89 35.59 -39.04
CA ASN A 115 26.51 36.86 -38.63
C ASN A 115 26.29 37.22 -37.14
N GLN A 116 27.36 37.75 -36.54
CA GLN A 116 27.51 38.38 -35.22
C GLN A 116 27.02 39.85 -35.22
N ASN A 117 26.69 40.40 -34.04
CA ASN A 117 27.38 41.57 -33.43
C ASN A 117 26.64 42.19 -32.22
N ASP A 118 27.39 42.25 -31.11
CA ASP A 118 27.73 43.38 -30.22
C ASP A 118 26.70 44.28 -29.48
N ASN A 119 26.87 44.25 -28.13
CA ASN A 119 27.08 45.33 -27.14
C ASN A 119 26.22 46.61 -27.16
N THR A 120 25.77 47.08 -25.99
CA THR A 120 26.42 48.13 -25.15
C THR A 120 25.57 48.48 -23.90
N GLU A 121 26.25 48.72 -22.76
CA GLU A 121 25.74 49.30 -21.49
C GLU A 121 25.33 50.78 -21.62
N VAL A 122 24.36 51.26 -20.81
CA VAL A 122 24.36 52.62 -20.19
C VAL A 122 23.56 52.60 -18.88
N GLN A 123 24.17 53.10 -17.80
CA GLN A 123 23.57 53.46 -16.50
C GLN A 123 22.75 54.76 -16.59
N GLN A 124 21.71 54.90 -15.75
CA GLN A 124 21.38 56.19 -15.13
C GLN A 124 20.51 56.04 -13.86
N ASN A 125 20.98 56.67 -12.78
CA ASN A 125 20.35 56.89 -11.48
C ASN A 125 19.20 57.91 -11.54
N THR A 126 18.23 57.79 -10.64
CA THR A 126 17.74 58.92 -9.80
C THR A 126 17.12 58.42 -8.48
N ASN A 127 17.60 58.99 -7.38
CA ASN A 127 17.07 58.95 -6.01
C ASN A 127 15.70 59.68 -5.89
N THR A 128 14.93 59.42 -4.82
CA THR A 128 14.50 60.42 -3.79
C THR A 128 13.69 59.75 -2.64
N GLU A 129 14.24 59.85 -1.42
CA GLU A 129 13.70 60.11 -0.05
C GLU A 129 12.38 59.43 0.43
N VAL A 130 12.40 58.62 1.50
CA VAL A 130 12.47 58.89 2.96
C VAL A 130 11.18 59.50 3.54
N GLN A 131 10.50 58.73 4.40
CA GLN A 131 9.95 59.24 5.68
C GLN A 131 9.86 58.09 6.70
N GLN A 132 10.65 58.23 7.76
CA GLN A 132 10.48 57.57 9.06
C GLN A 132 9.31 58.24 9.81
N ASN A 133 8.63 57.48 10.67
CA ASN A 133 8.21 57.95 11.98
C ASN A 133 7.97 56.77 12.91
N ASP A 134 8.73 56.77 14.00
CA ASP A 134 8.59 55.94 15.19
C ASP A 134 7.41 56.42 16.07
N ASN A 135 6.77 55.47 16.77
CA ASN A 135 6.53 55.48 18.23
C ASN A 135 5.52 54.36 18.60
N THR A 136 5.97 53.29 19.26
CA THR A 136 5.81 52.99 20.70
C THR A 136 4.36 52.82 21.17
N GLU A 137 3.99 51.60 21.59
CA GLU A 137 3.53 51.37 22.97
C GLU A 137 3.43 49.87 23.31
N VAL A 138 3.95 49.55 24.49
CA VAL A 138 3.94 48.27 25.18
C VAL A 138 2.66 48.23 26.02
N GLN A 139 1.89 47.14 25.94
CA GLN A 139 1.00 46.75 27.03
C GLN A 139 1.09 45.25 27.28
N GLN A 140 1.72 44.94 28.41
CA GLN A 140 1.52 43.71 29.16
C GLN A 140 0.11 43.75 29.78
N GLN A 141 -0.67 42.69 29.58
CA GLN A 141 -1.71 42.30 30.54
C GLN A 141 -1.54 40.81 30.83
N ASN A 142 -1.01 40.55 32.03
CA ASN A 142 -1.29 39.34 32.77
C ASN A 142 -2.73 39.46 33.27
N ASP A 143 -3.52 38.42 33.12
CA ASP A 143 -4.51 38.05 34.14
C ASP A 143 -4.72 36.53 34.12
N ASN A 144 -4.46 35.94 35.29
CA ASN A 144 -4.82 34.57 35.65
C ASN A 144 -6.34 34.48 35.77
N THR A 145 -7.00 33.50 35.13
CA THR A 145 -8.15 32.83 35.76
C THR A 145 -8.41 31.45 35.17
N GLU A 146 -8.34 30.46 36.06
CA GLU A 146 -9.15 29.25 36.20
C GLU A 146 -9.34 28.29 35.02
N VAL A 147 -8.79 27.10 35.27
CA VAL A 147 -9.12 25.80 34.69
C VAL A 147 -10.65 25.59 34.61
N GLN A 148 -11.18 25.55 33.40
CA GLN A 148 -12.37 24.78 33.07
C GLN A 148 -12.02 23.73 32.04
N GLN A 149 -12.14 22.48 32.46
CA GLN A 149 -12.11 21.29 31.62
C GLN A 149 -13.23 21.38 30.59
N GLN A 150 -12.90 21.41 29.31
CA GLN A 150 -13.83 21.13 28.23
C GLN A 150 -13.30 19.97 27.37
N ASN A 151 -14.24 19.07 27.06
CA ASN A 151 -14.05 17.78 26.43
C ASN A 151 -13.86 17.93 24.92
N ASP A 152 -12.61 18.02 24.45
CA ASP A 152 -12.32 18.17 23.01
C ASP A 152 -12.24 16.85 22.22
N SER A 153 -12.69 15.72 22.79
CA SER A 153 -12.65 14.43 22.08
C SER A 153 -13.89 14.15 21.22
N THR A 154 -14.91 15.01 21.22
CA THR A 154 -16.21 14.71 20.57
C THR A 154 -16.56 15.62 19.39
N GLU A 155 -15.91 16.78 19.22
CA GLU A 155 -16.27 17.73 18.15
C GLU A 155 -15.55 17.50 16.81
N VAL A 156 -14.42 16.79 16.80
CA VAL A 156 -13.72 16.47 15.54
C VAL A 156 -14.42 15.37 14.74
N GLN A 157 -15.33 14.59 15.35
CA GLN A 157 -16.08 13.52 14.65
C GLN A 157 -17.36 14.01 13.94
N GLN A 158 -17.79 15.26 14.15
CA GLN A 158 -19.06 15.76 13.59
C GLN A 158 -18.90 16.64 12.35
N ASN A 159 -17.72 17.21 12.10
CA ASN A 159 -17.54 18.15 10.99
C ASN A 159 -17.21 17.50 9.65
N ASP A 160 -16.68 16.27 9.62
CA ASP A 160 -16.45 15.54 8.35
C ASP A 160 -17.67 14.74 7.87
N ASN A 161 -18.73 14.62 8.69
CA ASN A 161 -19.94 13.85 8.37
C ASN A 161 -21.14 14.69 7.92
N LYS A 162 -20.99 16.01 7.72
CA LYS A 162 -22.10 16.91 7.35
C LYS A 162 -22.11 17.45 5.92
N GLU A 163 -21.18 17.08 5.05
CA GLU A 163 -21.16 17.51 3.64
C GLU A 163 -21.31 16.35 2.65
N LYS A 164 -22.41 15.59 2.75
CA LYS A 164 -22.92 14.75 1.64
C LYS A 164 -24.45 14.63 1.68
N GLN A 165 -25.16 15.74 1.82
CA GLN A 165 -26.61 15.80 1.60
C GLN A 165 -26.97 17.21 1.18
N ASN A 166 -26.98 17.45 -0.13
CA ASN A 166 -27.88 18.36 -0.84
C ASN A 166 -27.34 18.52 -2.25
N ASP A 167 -27.85 17.69 -3.17
CA ASP A 167 -28.19 18.10 -4.53
C ASP A 167 -28.85 16.90 -5.20
N ASN A 168 -30.19 16.95 -5.27
CA ASN A 168 -30.99 16.44 -6.38
C ASN A 168 -32.46 16.57 -6.01
N THR A 169 -33.08 17.67 -6.43
CA THR A 169 -34.53 17.77 -6.56
C THR A 169 -34.81 18.55 -7.82
N GLU A 170 -35.05 17.85 -8.91
CA GLU A 170 -36.30 17.93 -9.69
C GLU A 170 -36.14 17.24 -11.05
N VAL A 171 -37.28 16.78 -11.56
CA VAL A 171 -37.55 16.21 -12.88
C VAL A 171 -37.22 14.71 -13.03
N GLN A 172 -38.19 13.86 -12.68
CA GLN A 172 -38.99 13.12 -13.67
C GLN A 172 -40.04 12.24 -12.95
N LYS A 173 -41.30 12.68 -12.99
CA LYS A 173 -42.46 11.82 -12.82
C LYS A 173 -42.71 11.12 -14.15
N ASN A 174 -42.72 9.79 -14.12
CA ASN A 174 -43.56 8.84 -14.88
C ASN A 174 -42.75 7.64 -15.35
N ASN A 175 -42.87 6.54 -14.59
CA ASN A 175 -42.95 5.12 -15.01
C ASN A 175 -42.62 4.24 -13.79
N ASN A 176 -43.61 4.08 -12.90
CA ASN A 176 -43.66 3.03 -11.86
C ASN A 176 -44.45 1.88 -12.52
N ASP A 177 -43.98 0.63 -12.63
CA ASP A 177 -43.80 -0.29 -11.50
C ASP A 177 -42.71 -1.38 -11.72
N ASP A 178 -42.02 -1.43 -12.87
CA ASP A 178 -41.05 -2.51 -13.17
C ASP A 178 -39.61 -2.25 -12.67
N ASN A 179 -39.29 -1.02 -12.25
CA ASN A 179 -37.94 -0.63 -11.79
C ASN A 179 -37.73 -0.77 -10.27
N ASN A 180 -38.78 -1.01 -9.48
CA ASN A 180 -38.65 -1.15 -8.02
C ASN A 180 -38.11 -2.52 -7.61
N ASN A 181 -38.52 -3.60 -8.27
CA ASN A 181 -38.07 -4.96 -7.94
C ASN A 181 -36.55 -5.16 -8.15
N ASN A 182 -35.97 -4.54 -9.18
CA ASN A 182 -34.53 -4.61 -9.44
C ASN A 182 -33.70 -3.75 -8.47
N LYS A 183 -34.23 -2.60 -8.03
CA LYS A 183 -33.56 -1.77 -7.01
C LYS A 183 -33.64 -2.40 -5.63
N GLU A 184 -34.77 -3.00 -5.27
CA GLU A 184 -34.92 -3.75 -4.02
C GLU A 184 -34.00 -4.98 -3.99
N GLY A 185 -33.87 -5.71 -5.10
CA GLY A 185 -32.94 -6.84 -5.22
C GLY A 185 -31.46 -6.43 -5.06
N LEU A 186 -31.04 -5.33 -5.71
CA LEU A 186 -29.68 -4.78 -5.57
C LEU A 186 -29.40 -4.26 -4.15
N GLN A 187 -30.36 -3.58 -3.52
CA GLN A 187 -30.23 -3.12 -2.14
C GLN A 187 -30.18 -4.30 -1.15
N GLN A 188 -31.00 -5.32 -1.36
CA GLN A 188 -31.00 -6.53 -0.54
C GLN A 188 -29.67 -7.28 -0.66
N GLN A 189 -29.14 -7.43 -1.88
CA GLN A 189 -27.84 -8.03 -2.11
C GLN A 189 -26.71 -7.24 -1.45
N GLN A 190 -26.71 -5.90 -1.55
CA GLN A 190 -25.75 -5.04 -0.86
C GLN A 190 -25.83 -5.17 0.66
N ASN A 191 -27.04 -5.30 1.21
CA ASN A 191 -27.27 -5.51 2.64
C ASN A 191 -26.77 -6.88 3.11
N ASP A 192 -27.03 -7.93 2.34
CA ASP A 192 -26.56 -9.28 2.64
C ASP A 192 -25.02 -9.36 2.54
N ASP A 193 -24.45 -8.73 1.53
CA ASP A 193 -23.00 -8.58 1.37
C ASP A 193 -22.36 -7.82 2.55
N LYS A 194 -22.99 -6.74 3.00
CA LYS A 194 -22.55 -5.97 4.16
C LYS A 194 -22.65 -6.79 5.45
N LYS A 195 -23.69 -7.61 5.59
CA LYS A 195 -23.85 -8.51 6.74
C LYS A 195 -22.78 -9.60 6.77
N ILE A 196 -22.40 -10.13 5.60
CA ILE A 196 -21.33 -11.12 5.48
C ILE A 196 -19.99 -10.50 5.90
N ILE A 197 -19.62 -9.34 5.33
CA ILE A 197 -18.29 -8.76 5.59
C ILE A 197 -18.09 -8.28 7.03
N THR A 198 -19.18 -7.87 7.70
CA THR A 198 -19.16 -7.45 9.10
C THR A 198 -19.20 -8.62 10.09
N SER A 199 -19.37 -9.85 9.61
CA SER A 199 -19.39 -11.04 10.45
C SER A 199 -18.01 -11.39 11.00
N LEU A 200 -18.00 -12.06 12.16
CA LEU A 200 -16.78 -12.58 12.75
C LEU A 200 -16.13 -13.63 11.84
N ASP A 201 -16.94 -14.52 11.27
CA ASP A 201 -16.49 -15.62 10.42
C ASP A 201 -15.74 -15.11 9.17
N TYR A 202 -16.14 -13.96 8.63
CA TYR A 202 -15.45 -13.34 7.50
C TYR A 202 -13.99 -12.99 7.84
N PHE A 203 -13.71 -12.39 8.99
CA PHE A 203 -12.34 -12.02 9.37
C PHE A 203 -11.48 -13.25 9.74
N ILE A 204 -12.09 -14.29 10.33
CA ILE A 204 -11.41 -15.57 10.57
C ILE A 204 -11.01 -16.19 9.23
N GLU A 205 -11.94 -16.25 8.28
CA GLU A 205 -11.69 -16.79 6.94
C GLU A 205 -10.65 -15.98 6.16
N LEU A 206 -10.79 -14.65 6.13
CA LEU A 206 -9.84 -13.75 5.47
C LEU A 206 -8.43 -13.93 6.04
N ARG A 207 -8.29 -14.05 7.36
CA ARG A 207 -7.00 -14.35 8.01
C ARG A 207 -6.44 -15.69 7.55
N ASN A 208 -7.25 -16.75 7.58
CA ASN A 208 -6.81 -18.09 7.17
C ASN A 208 -6.36 -18.11 5.70
N GLN A 209 -7.06 -17.38 4.83
CA GLN A 209 -6.69 -17.22 3.42
C GLN A 209 -5.36 -16.48 3.25
N ILE A 210 -5.14 -15.37 3.96
CA ILE A 210 -3.88 -14.61 3.89
C ILE A 210 -2.71 -15.40 4.48
N GLU A 211 -2.93 -16.16 5.57
CA GLU A 211 -1.93 -17.05 6.15
C GLU A 211 -1.56 -18.18 5.20
N LEU A 212 -2.55 -18.86 4.61
CA LEU A 212 -2.34 -19.90 3.61
C LEU A 212 -1.63 -19.34 2.36
N HIS A 213 -2.02 -18.16 1.90
CA HIS A 213 -1.37 -17.47 0.78
C HIS A 213 0.12 -17.25 1.05
N SER A 214 0.46 -16.72 2.22
CA SER A 214 1.84 -16.43 2.60
C SER A 214 2.69 -17.69 2.75
N ALA A 215 2.10 -18.77 3.26
CA ALA A 215 2.84 -20.01 3.43
C ALA A 215 2.98 -20.80 2.11
N LEU A 216 2.00 -20.74 1.21
CA LEU A 216 2.14 -21.22 -0.16
C LEU A 216 3.20 -20.41 -0.91
N TRP A 217 3.24 -19.09 -0.70
CA TRP A 217 4.26 -18.20 -1.24
C TRP A 217 5.67 -18.63 -0.84
N ASP A 218 5.88 -18.88 0.46
CA ASP A 218 7.17 -19.31 0.98
C ASP A 218 7.55 -20.72 0.49
N SER A 219 6.57 -21.62 0.36
CA SER A 219 6.79 -22.95 -0.22
C SER A 219 7.15 -22.91 -1.70
N VAL A 220 6.61 -21.97 -2.47
CA VAL A 220 6.80 -21.90 -3.93
C VAL A 220 8.07 -21.13 -4.29
N PHE A 221 8.39 -20.07 -3.55
CA PHE A 221 9.51 -19.19 -3.85
C PHE A 221 10.71 -19.34 -2.89
N GLU A 222 10.63 -20.27 -1.93
CA GLU A 222 11.70 -20.61 -0.99
C GLU A 222 12.25 -19.39 -0.21
N ARG A 223 11.38 -18.41 0.10
CA ARG A 223 11.76 -17.09 0.64
C ARG A 223 12.65 -17.20 1.86
N GLU A 224 12.19 -17.90 2.90
CA GLU A 224 12.87 -17.94 4.19
C GLU A 224 14.27 -18.53 4.09
N ASP A 225 14.46 -19.53 3.25
CA ASP A 225 15.76 -20.18 3.08
C ASP A 225 16.70 -19.32 2.25
N ILE A 226 16.20 -18.68 1.20
CA ILE A 226 17.01 -17.82 0.34
C ILE A 226 17.45 -16.55 1.07
N LEU A 227 16.58 -15.92 1.87
CA LEU A 227 16.89 -14.65 2.53
C LEU A 227 17.95 -14.77 3.65
N LYS A 228 18.30 -15.97 4.10
CA LYS A 228 19.38 -16.21 5.08
C LYS A 228 20.78 -15.97 4.52
N PHE A 229 20.94 -15.94 3.19
CA PHE A 229 22.24 -15.78 2.55
C PHE A 229 22.63 -14.30 2.36
N LYS A 230 23.93 -14.00 2.33
CA LYS A 230 24.47 -12.63 2.14
C LYS A 230 23.97 -11.93 0.86
N ASN A 231 23.67 -12.68 -0.20
CA ASN A 231 23.06 -12.18 -1.44
C ASN A 231 21.62 -12.71 -1.64
N GLY A 232 20.96 -13.06 -0.54
CA GLY A 232 19.66 -13.71 -0.54
C GLY A 232 18.60 -12.89 -1.25
N ILE A 233 18.57 -11.57 -1.01
CA ILE A 233 17.54 -10.71 -1.58
C ILE A 233 17.59 -10.67 -3.12
N SER A 234 18.76 -10.50 -3.73
CA SER A 234 18.90 -10.48 -5.18
C SER A 234 18.58 -11.85 -5.80
N LYS A 235 19.00 -12.94 -5.15
CA LYS A 235 18.65 -14.30 -5.59
C LYS A 235 17.14 -14.52 -5.52
N TYR A 236 16.51 -14.08 -4.44
CA TYR A 236 15.08 -14.20 -4.23
C TYR A 236 14.29 -13.40 -5.26
N LYS A 237 14.66 -12.14 -5.49
CA LYS A 237 14.06 -11.29 -6.54
C LYS A 237 14.16 -11.92 -7.92
N ASN A 238 15.33 -12.45 -8.28
CA ASN A 238 15.51 -13.14 -9.56
C ASN A 238 14.64 -14.40 -9.66
N GLY A 239 14.51 -15.17 -8.57
CA GLY A 239 13.60 -16.31 -8.49
C GLY A 239 12.14 -15.89 -8.70
N LEU A 240 11.70 -14.82 -8.06
CA LEU A 240 10.36 -14.25 -8.29
C LEU A 240 10.15 -13.88 -9.77
N LEU A 241 11.11 -13.23 -10.41
CA LEU A 241 11.00 -12.84 -11.82
C LEU A 241 10.90 -14.03 -12.77
N GLN A 242 11.65 -15.10 -12.52
CA GLN A 242 11.70 -16.29 -13.38
C GLN A 242 10.49 -17.21 -13.17
N GLU A 243 10.07 -17.38 -11.92
CA GLU A 243 9.10 -18.42 -11.55
C GLU A 243 7.66 -17.92 -11.48
N SER A 244 7.39 -16.62 -11.52
CA SER A 244 6.06 -16.07 -11.22
C SER A 244 5.08 -15.94 -12.39
N SER A 245 5.47 -16.38 -13.60
CA SER A 245 4.63 -16.25 -14.80
C SER A 245 3.25 -16.91 -14.68
N PHE A 246 3.06 -17.82 -13.73
CA PHE A 246 1.77 -18.48 -13.45
C PHE A 246 0.80 -17.63 -12.59
N MET A 247 1.29 -16.60 -11.89
CA MET A 247 0.52 -15.84 -10.89
C MET A 247 -0.62 -14.99 -11.48
N SER A 248 -0.45 -14.52 -12.72
CA SER A 248 -1.42 -13.63 -13.40
C SER A 248 -2.13 -14.31 -14.58
N GLN A 249 -2.08 -15.64 -14.68
CA GLN A 249 -2.74 -16.38 -15.77
C GLN A 249 -4.22 -16.56 -15.46
N LYS A 250 -5.10 -16.05 -16.34
CA LYS A 250 -6.56 -16.24 -16.26
C LYS A 250 -6.98 -17.70 -16.44
N HIS A 251 -6.25 -18.45 -17.28
CA HIS A 251 -6.45 -19.88 -17.49
C HIS A 251 -5.14 -20.61 -17.23
N PHE A 252 -5.13 -21.47 -16.21
CA PHE A 252 -3.96 -22.27 -15.89
C PHE A 252 -3.73 -23.32 -16.98
N LYS A 253 -2.54 -23.31 -17.59
CA LYS A 253 -2.12 -24.40 -18.48
C LYS A 253 -2.23 -25.74 -17.74
N LYS A 254 -2.57 -26.83 -18.44
CA LYS A 254 -2.70 -28.21 -17.88
C LYS A 254 -1.50 -28.65 -17.00
N ASN A 255 -0.34 -28.02 -17.15
CA ASN A 255 0.91 -28.38 -16.48
C ASN A 255 1.16 -27.61 -15.17
N ILE A 256 0.31 -26.67 -14.75
CA ILE A 256 0.42 -26.01 -13.44
C ILE A 256 -0.41 -26.80 -12.43
N SER A 257 0.25 -27.52 -11.52
CA SER A 257 -0.39 -28.36 -10.49
C SER A 257 0.17 -28.08 -9.10
N GLY A 258 -0.52 -28.58 -8.07
CA GLY A 258 -0.11 -28.46 -6.66
C GLY A 258 -0.09 -27.03 -6.14
N ASN A 259 0.91 -26.71 -5.31
CA ASN A 259 1.02 -25.45 -4.58
C ASN A 259 1.03 -24.21 -5.49
N LYS A 260 1.62 -24.28 -6.69
CA LYS A 260 1.64 -23.16 -7.65
C LYS A 260 0.22 -22.79 -8.12
N LYS A 261 -0.61 -23.79 -8.44
CA LYS A 261 -2.01 -23.56 -8.84
C LYS A 261 -2.80 -22.96 -7.68
N MET A 262 -2.70 -23.55 -6.49
CA MET A 262 -3.39 -23.07 -5.29
C MET A 262 -2.99 -21.64 -4.94
N LEU A 263 -1.68 -21.33 -4.99
CA LEU A 263 -1.16 -19.99 -4.73
C LEU A 263 -1.75 -18.97 -5.70
N ALA A 264 -1.73 -19.26 -6.99
CA ALA A 264 -2.20 -18.31 -8.00
C ALA A 264 -3.72 -18.13 -7.99
N THR A 265 -4.50 -19.19 -7.71
CA THR A 265 -5.95 -19.06 -7.50
C THR A 265 -6.23 -18.18 -6.29
N LEU A 266 -5.67 -18.53 -5.13
CA LEU A 266 -5.88 -17.78 -3.89
C LEU A 266 -5.39 -16.32 -3.99
N HIS A 267 -4.28 -16.09 -4.69
CA HIS A 267 -3.76 -14.74 -4.92
C HIS A 267 -4.70 -13.90 -5.78
N GLN A 268 -5.27 -14.47 -6.85
CA GLN A 268 -6.23 -13.75 -7.69
C GLN A 268 -7.55 -13.50 -6.95
N ASP A 269 -7.97 -14.43 -6.07
CA ASP A 269 -9.17 -14.27 -5.25
C ASP A 269 -8.97 -13.19 -4.17
N LEU A 270 -7.80 -13.14 -3.53
CA LEU A 270 -7.48 -12.14 -2.51
C LEU A 270 -7.25 -10.75 -3.09
N TYR A 271 -6.58 -10.67 -4.25
CA TYR A 271 -6.11 -9.42 -4.85
C TYR A 271 -6.57 -9.26 -6.32
N PRO A 272 -7.89 -9.33 -6.60
CA PRO A 272 -8.42 -9.28 -7.97
C PRO A 272 -8.13 -7.95 -8.68
N TRP A 273 -7.88 -6.89 -7.90
CA TRP A 273 -7.59 -5.53 -8.37
C TRP A 273 -6.14 -5.30 -8.81
N LEU A 274 -5.25 -6.27 -8.62
CA LEU A 274 -3.80 -6.05 -8.73
C LEU A 274 -3.29 -5.99 -10.18
N TYR A 275 -3.95 -6.71 -11.10
CA TYR A 275 -3.48 -6.87 -12.50
C TYR A 275 -4.45 -6.30 -13.53
N GLY A 276 -3.98 -6.18 -14.77
CA GLY A 276 -4.78 -5.70 -15.91
C GLY A 276 -4.91 -4.18 -15.99
N HIS A 277 -4.14 -3.47 -15.17
CA HIS A 277 -4.10 -2.01 -15.08
C HIS A 277 -2.66 -1.55 -15.40
N ARG A 278 -2.00 -0.77 -14.54
CA ARG A 278 -0.58 -0.42 -14.74
C ARG A 278 0.30 -1.66 -14.82
N TYR A 279 0.04 -2.65 -13.97
CA TYR A 279 0.75 -3.92 -13.96
C TYR A 279 -0.05 -4.99 -14.70
N HIS A 280 0.49 -5.47 -15.83
CA HIS A 280 -0.16 -6.52 -16.62
C HIS A 280 0.10 -7.93 -16.06
N SER A 281 1.15 -8.08 -15.24
CA SER A 281 1.51 -9.34 -14.59
C SER A 281 2.30 -9.08 -13.31
N PHE A 282 2.42 -10.11 -12.47
CA PHE A 282 3.25 -10.05 -11.28
C PHE A 282 4.72 -9.75 -11.62
N GLN A 283 5.27 -10.41 -12.63
CA GLN A 283 6.64 -10.18 -13.07
C GLN A 283 6.86 -8.71 -13.42
N LYS A 284 5.94 -8.08 -14.17
CA LYS A 284 6.05 -6.66 -14.55
C LYS A 284 6.00 -5.73 -13.35
N MET A 285 5.25 -6.07 -12.30
CA MET A 285 5.26 -5.33 -11.04
C MET A 285 6.62 -5.44 -10.35
N ILE A 286 7.18 -6.64 -10.22
CA ILE A 286 8.49 -6.84 -9.58
C ILE A 286 9.64 -6.19 -10.37
N GLU A 287 9.58 -6.21 -11.71
CA GLU A 287 10.53 -5.50 -12.58
C GLU A 287 10.52 -3.98 -12.34
N SER A 288 9.39 -3.43 -11.90
CA SER A 288 9.25 -1.98 -11.67
C SER A 288 9.87 -1.50 -10.36
N PHE A 289 10.20 -2.41 -9.43
CA PHE A 289 10.75 -2.05 -8.13
C PHE A 289 12.27 -1.95 -8.21
N ASN A 290 12.85 -0.79 -7.91
CA ASN A 290 14.29 -0.58 -7.97
C ASN A 290 14.76 0.53 -7.01
N GLY A 291 15.85 0.25 -6.28
CA GLY A 291 16.52 1.22 -5.43
C GLY A 291 15.72 1.67 -4.20
N LYS A 292 16.27 2.67 -3.50
CA LYS A 292 15.70 3.33 -2.33
C LYS A 292 14.99 4.62 -2.75
N GLY A 293 13.89 4.96 -2.09
CA GLY A 293 13.22 6.25 -2.33
C GLY A 293 12.14 6.59 -1.31
N ILE A 294 11.68 7.83 -1.40
CA ILE A 294 10.66 8.41 -0.51
C ILE A 294 9.33 8.46 -1.27
N VAL A 295 8.25 8.08 -0.61
CA VAL A 295 6.89 8.18 -1.12
C VAL A 295 6.14 9.20 -0.28
N ILE A 296 5.50 10.17 -0.95
CA ILE A 296 4.65 11.18 -0.30
C ILE A 296 3.26 11.09 -0.94
N CYS A 297 2.22 10.95 -0.12
CA CYS A 297 0.85 11.04 -0.60
C CYS A 297 0.32 12.46 -0.35
N THR A 298 -0.21 13.12 -1.38
CA THR A 298 -0.75 14.48 -1.23
C THR A 298 -1.95 14.70 -2.12
N GLY A 299 -2.82 15.61 -1.67
CA GLY A 299 -3.88 16.23 -2.45
C GLY A 299 -3.83 17.75 -2.29
N GLU A 300 -4.80 18.45 -2.85
CA GLU A 300 -4.86 19.92 -2.94
C GLU A 300 -4.79 20.57 -1.56
N LYS A 301 -5.49 19.99 -0.58
CA LYS A 301 -5.49 20.46 0.82
C LYS A 301 -4.11 20.37 1.49
N HIS A 302 -3.27 19.42 1.07
CA HIS A 302 -1.96 19.16 1.69
C HIS A 302 -0.77 19.62 0.81
N PHE A 303 -1.05 20.18 -0.38
CA PHE A 303 -0.02 20.59 -1.33
C PHE A 303 1.05 21.50 -0.72
N ARG A 304 0.65 22.47 0.10
CA ARG A 304 1.58 23.41 0.77
C ARG A 304 2.55 22.68 1.69
N TYR A 305 2.07 21.68 2.43
CA TYR A 305 2.91 20.85 3.29
C TYR A 305 3.86 20.01 2.44
N ALA A 306 3.36 19.30 1.42
CA ALA A 306 4.18 18.47 0.54
C ALA A 306 5.30 19.30 -0.12
N ARG A 307 4.96 20.50 -0.64
CA ARG A 307 5.94 21.42 -1.22
C ARG A 307 6.99 21.84 -0.19
N SER A 308 6.59 22.25 1.01
CA SER A 308 7.51 22.67 2.06
C SER A 308 8.43 21.53 2.52
N THR A 309 7.88 20.32 2.60
CA THR A 309 8.62 19.11 3.00
C THR A 309 9.64 18.71 1.94
N ILE A 310 9.27 18.73 0.66
CA ILE A 310 10.21 18.48 -0.45
C ILE A 310 11.32 19.54 -0.47
N ASP A 311 10.96 20.82 -0.26
CA ASP A 311 11.93 21.91 -0.18
C ASP A 311 12.92 21.72 0.98
N ALA A 312 12.43 21.37 2.18
CA ALA A 312 13.28 21.08 3.32
C ALA A 312 14.19 19.87 3.08
N LEU A 313 13.68 18.78 2.49
CA LEU A 313 14.47 17.61 2.15
C LEU A 313 15.60 17.95 1.17
N ARG A 314 15.32 18.74 0.14
CA ARG A 314 16.30 19.08 -0.91
C ARG A 314 17.29 20.16 -0.48
N ASN A 315 16.82 21.22 0.18
CA ASN A 315 17.60 22.44 0.39
C ASN A 315 18.14 22.61 1.81
N VAL A 316 17.56 21.93 2.81
CA VAL A 316 18.03 22.00 4.20
C VAL A 316 18.76 20.72 4.59
N ILE A 317 18.11 19.57 4.39
CA ILE A 317 18.66 18.26 4.73
C ILE A 317 19.65 17.75 3.67
N ASN A 318 19.57 18.27 2.44
CA ASN A 318 20.36 17.82 1.29
C ASN A 318 20.20 16.31 1.01
N CYS A 319 18.99 15.78 1.22
CA CYS A 319 18.66 14.40 0.89
C CYS A 319 18.59 14.22 -0.62
N THR A 320 19.30 13.22 -1.15
CA THR A 320 19.36 12.91 -2.59
C THR A 320 18.43 11.79 -3.02
N LEU A 321 17.76 11.12 -2.07
CA LEU A 321 16.83 10.03 -2.40
C LEU A 321 15.74 10.52 -3.37
N PRO A 322 15.41 9.75 -4.41
CA PRO A 322 14.29 10.06 -5.30
C PRO A 322 12.99 10.13 -4.50
N ILE A 323 12.13 11.09 -4.81
CA ILE A 323 10.81 11.25 -4.20
C ILE A 323 9.75 10.93 -5.27
N GLU A 324 8.79 10.06 -4.94
CA GLU A 324 7.61 9.83 -5.76
C GLU A 324 6.36 10.28 -5.00
N VAL A 325 5.71 11.30 -5.54
CA VAL A 325 4.49 11.91 -5.00
C VAL A 325 3.28 11.25 -5.65
N PHE A 326 2.40 10.68 -4.83
CA PHE A 326 1.14 10.09 -5.28
C PHE A 326 -0.06 11.00 -4.96
N TYR A 327 -0.96 11.12 -5.93
CA TYR A 327 -2.26 11.79 -5.83
C TYR A 327 -3.36 10.91 -6.47
N ALA A 328 -4.63 11.17 -6.17
CA ALA A 328 -5.77 10.37 -6.63
C ALA A 328 -6.64 11.09 -7.68
N GLY A 329 -6.18 11.12 -8.93
CA GLY A 329 -6.92 11.72 -10.04
C GLY A 329 -6.84 13.25 -10.11
N ASN A 330 -7.38 13.81 -11.20
CA ASN A 330 -7.28 15.25 -11.49
C ASN A 330 -8.01 16.16 -10.50
N ASN A 331 -8.98 15.62 -9.75
CA ASN A 331 -9.73 16.38 -8.75
C ASN A 331 -9.02 16.43 -7.39
N ASP A 332 -8.03 15.55 -7.17
CA ASP A 332 -7.30 15.49 -5.91
C ASP A 332 -6.11 16.44 -5.90
N LEU A 333 -5.40 16.64 -7.01
CA LEU A 333 -4.31 17.61 -7.12
C LEU A 333 -4.32 18.35 -8.46
N SER A 334 -4.39 19.68 -8.42
CA SER A 334 -4.50 20.52 -9.62
C SER A 334 -3.29 20.35 -10.56
N LEU A 335 -3.49 20.58 -11.86
CA LEU A 335 -2.39 20.52 -12.84
C LEU A 335 -1.28 21.54 -12.53
N GLU A 336 -1.65 22.72 -12.04
CA GLU A 336 -0.70 23.75 -11.61
C GLU A 336 0.19 23.25 -10.47
N ASN A 337 -0.40 22.72 -9.40
CA ASN A 337 0.36 22.18 -8.26
C ASN A 337 1.20 20.97 -8.65
N ARG A 338 0.71 20.13 -9.56
CA ARG A 338 1.49 19.02 -10.12
C ARG A 338 2.75 19.52 -10.84
N ASN A 339 2.62 20.57 -11.65
CA ASN A 339 3.75 21.17 -12.36
C ASN A 339 4.76 21.82 -11.40
N ILE A 340 4.29 22.39 -10.28
CA ILE A 340 5.18 22.94 -9.25
C ILE A 340 6.00 21.82 -8.60
N LEU A 341 5.37 20.71 -8.20
CA LEU A 341 6.08 19.60 -7.57
C LEU A 341 7.01 18.88 -8.53
N SER A 342 6.64 18.73 -9.80
CA SER A 342 7.50 18.09 -10.82
C SER A 342 8.71 18.95 -11.22
N GLY A 343 8.72 20.23 -10.85
CA GLY A 343 9.86 21.13 -11.07
C GLY A 343 11.05 20.88 -10.15
N TYR A 344 10.89 20.11 -9.08
CA TYR A 344 11.99 19.74 -8.18
C TYR A 344 12.85 18.61 -8.76
N GLU A 345 14.16 18.66 -8.49
CA GLU A 345 15.08 17.62 -8.92
C GLU A 345 14.76 16.26 -8.26
N ASN A 346 14.76 15.21 -9.10
CA ASN A 346 14.53 13.84 -8.69
C ASN A 346 13.19 13.65 -7.93
N VAL A 347 12.17 14.40 -8.33
CA VAL A 347 10.79 14.28 -7.87
C VAL A 347 9.91 13.84 -9.02
N TYR A 348 9.09 12.82 -8.78
CA TYR A 348 8.17 12.25 -9.76
C TYR A 348 6.75 12.30 -9.23
N LEU A 349 5.77 12.44 -10.13
CA LEU A 349 4.36 12.41 -9.77
C LEU A 349 3.66 11.23 -10.43
N SER A 350 2.79 10.57 -9.67
CA SER A 350 2.07 9.38 -10.10
C SER A 350 0.61 9.43 -9.66
N ASP A 351 -0.31 9.21 -10.60
CA ASP A 351 -1.74 9.11 -10.33
C ASP A 351 -2.08 7.68 -9.87
N ILE A 352 -2.39 7.51 -8.59
CA ILE A 352 -2.62 6.18 -8.01
C ILE A 352 -3.84 5.48 -8.64
N THR A 353 -4.81 6.23 -9.17
CA THR A 353 -6.04 5.68 -9.77
C THR A 353 -5.77 4.87 -11.04
N THR A 354 -4.57 5.02 -11.62
CA THR A 354 -4.15 4.30 -12.82
C THR A 354 -3.47 2.95 -12.53
N TYR A 355 -3.17 2.64 -11.27
CA TYR A 355 -2.35 1.48 -10.91
C TYR A 355 -3.14 0.19 -10.72
N PHE A 356 -4.35 0.29 -10.17
CA PHE A 356 -5.15 -0.82 -9.69
C PHE A 356 -6.62 -0.67 -10.12
N ASP A 357 -7.40 -1.74 -9.99
CA ASP A 357 -8.84 -1.69 -10.25
C ASP A 357 -9.58 -0.83 -9.22
N ASN A 358 -9.74 0.45 -9.57
CA ASN A 358 -10.34 1.42 -8.68
C ASN A 358 -11.84 1.18 -8.44
N THR A 359 -12.50 0.29 -9.21
CA THR A 359 -13.88 -0.13 -8.91
C THR A 359 -13.96 -1.03 -7.67
N ILE A 360 -12.84 -1.66 -7.30
CA ILE A 360 -12.72 -2.53 -6.11
C ILE A 360 -12.04 -1.78 -4.96
N VAL A 361 -10.89 -1.16 -5.24
CA VAL A 361 -10.09 -0.51 -4.18
C VAL A 361 -10.61 0.88 -3.83
N ASP A 362 -11.16 1.63 -4.80
CA ASP A 362 -11.66 3.01 -4.65
C ASP A 362 -10.74 3.87 -3.78
N ILE A 363 -9.48 4.08 -4.20
CA ILE A 363 -8.43 4.66 -3.35
C ILE A 363 -8.74 6.12 -3.05
N GLU A 364 -8.90 6.45 -1.77
CA GLU A 364 -9.17 7.80 -1.27
C GLU A 364 -8.61 7.99 0.14
N GLY A 365 -8.38 9.24 0.54
CA GLY A 365 -7.98 9.61 1.90
C GLY A 365 -6.77 8.82 2.39
N TRP A 366 -6.81 8.33 3.62
CA TRP A 366 -5.71 7.58 4.25
C TRP A 366 -5.40 6.24 3.57
N ALA A 367 -6.37 5.63 2.89
CA ALA A 367 -6.19 4.33 2.26
C ALA A 367 -5.12 4.33 1.16
N ILE A 368 -4.79 5.49 0.60
CA ILE A 368 -3.76 5.66 -0.43
C ILE A 368 -2.38 5.13 0.00
N LYS A 369 -2.05 5.20 1.30
CA LYS A 369 -0.70 4.97 1.82
C LYS A 369 -0.14 3.57 1.49
N PRO A 370 -0.77 2.43 1.87
CA PRO A 370 -0.28 1.10 1.47
C PRO A 370 -0.20 0.91 -0.05
N PHE A 371 -1.21 1.41 -0.79
CA PHE A 371 -1.24 1.29 -2.25
C PHE A 371 -0.12 2.11 -2.92
N ALA A 372 0.21 3.29 -2.41
CA ALA A 372 1.31 4.12 -2.90
C ALA A 372 2.67 3.46 -2.65
N ILE A 373 2.87 2.82 -1.47
CA ILE A 373 4.06 2.00 -1.23
C ILE A 373 4.15 0.90 -2.30
N LEU A 374 3.08 0.13 -2.50
CA LEU A 374 3.03 -0.95 -3.48
C LEU A 374 3.30 -0.46 -4.91
N ALA A 375 2.66 0.63 -5.31
CA ALA A 375 2.73 1.25 -6.64
C ALA A 375 4.05 1.97 -6.94
N SER A 376 4.77 2.43 -5.90
CA SER A 376 6.01 3.17 -6.08
C SER A 376 7.06 2.39 -6.87
N ARG A 377 7.93 3.11 -7.57
CA ARG A 377 9.04 2.51 -8.33
C ARG A 377 10.16 1.96 -7.45
N PHE A 378 10.14 2.21 -6.15
CA PHE A 378 11.26 1.84 -5.27
C PHE A 378 11.13 0.40 -4.80
N GLU A 379 12.25 -0.26 -4.53
CA GLU A 379 12.27 -1.56 -3.85
C GLU A 379 12.26 -1.39 -2.33
N GLU A 380 12.96 -0.36 -1.85
CA GLU A 380 13.05 0.06 -0.46
C GLU A 380 12.40 1.45 -0.34
N VAL A 381 11.32 1.53 0.45
CA VAL A 381 10.43 2.68 0.48
C VAL A 381 10.42 3.30 1.87
N ILE A 382 10.60 4.62 1.95
CA ILE A 382 10.18 5.43 3.10
C ILE A 382 8.90 6.15 2.68
N LEU A 383 7.74 5.69 3.15
CA LEU A 383 6.52 6.49 3.09
C LEU A 383 6.61 7.56 4.18
N MET A 384 6.24 8.80 3.83
CA MET A 384 6.03 9.86 4.81
C MET A 384 4.80 10.69 4.48
N ASP A 385 4.15 11.22 5.51
CA ASP A 385 3.09 12.21 5.34
C ASP A 385 3.65 13.54 4.82
N ALA A 386 2.80 14.29 4.12
CA ALA A 386 3.15 15.57 3.53
C ALA A 386 3.60 16.61 4.57
N ASP A 387 3.17 16.48 5.82
CA ASP A 387 3.43 17.37 6.95
C ASP A 387 4.51 16.86 7.92
N VAL A 388 5.26 15.82 7.54
CA VAL A 388 6.41 15.33 8.31
C VAL A 388 7.67 16.11 7.97
N VAL A 389 8.42 16.50 9.01
CA VAL A 389 9.71 17.16 8.89
C VAL A 389 10.79 16.27 9.52
N TYR A 390 11.85 16.03 8.77
CA TYR A 390 13.04 15.35 9.26
C TYR A 390 14.10 16.34 9.72
N LEU A 391 14.80 16.00 10.82
CA LEU A 391 15.93 16.78 11.33
C LEU A 391 17.29 16.25 10.83
N HIS A 392 17.31 15.00 10.37
CA HIS A 392 18.47 14.31 9.78
C HIS A 392 18.08 13.71 8.43
N ASN A 393 19.05 13.21 7.66
CA ASN A 393 18.76 12.57 6.39
C ASN A 393 17.91 11.31 6.64
N PRO A 394 16.68 11.20 6.09
CA PRO A 394 15.82 10.04 6.31
C PRO A 394 16.40 8.74 5.73
N GLU A 395 17.41 8.81 4.87
CA GLU A 395 18.13 7.63 4.37
C GLU A 395 18.70 6.76 5.50
N ASP A 396 19.05 7.36 6.65
CA ASP A 396 19.55 6.66 7.84
C ASP A 396 18.57 5.60 8.36
N LEU A 397 17.26 5.76 8.09
CA LEU A 397 16.23 4.79 8.49
C LEU A 397 16.42 3.41 7.82
N PHE A 398 17.09 3.35 6.68
CA PHE A 398 17.42 2.08 6.02
C PHE A 398 18.57 1.32 6.71
N GLU A 399 19.29 1.97 7.62
CA GLU A 399 20.41 1.37 8.36
C GLU A 399 19.98 0.87 9.75
N GLU A 400 18.73 1.13 10.15
CA GLU A 400 18.16 0.66 11.42
C GLU A 400 18.19 -0.87 11.53
N GLU A 401 18.65 -1.40 12.67
CA GLU A 401 18.87 -2.85 12.86
C GLU A 401 17.58 -3.64 12.63
N GLY A 402 16.46 -3.11 13.11
CA GLY A 402 15.14 -3.71 12.92
C GLY A 402 14.74 -3.78 11.44
N TYR A 403 14.98 -2.71 10.69
CA TYR A 403 14.74 -2.67 9.25
C TYR A 403 15.61 -3.70 8.51
N LEU A 404 16.93 -3.69 8.75
CA LEU A 404 17.85 -4.63 8.12
C LEU A 404 17.44 -6.09 8.42
N LYS A 405 16.97 -6.37 9.64
CA LYS A 405 16.58 -7.71 10.08
C LYS A 405 15.32 -8.22 9.40
N VAL A 406 14.22 -7.46 9.38
CA VAL A 406 12.91 -7.96 8.90
C VAL A 406 12.33 -7.23 7.68
N GLY A 407 12.95 -6.13 7.25
CA GLY A 407 12.53 -5.35 6.08
C GLY A 407 11.44 -4.32 6.38
N THR A 408 11.17 -4.04 7.66
CA THR A 408 10.22 -3.01 8.06
C THR A 408 10.77 -2.16 9.20
N LEU A 409 10.37 -0.90 9.25
CA LEU A 409 10.49 -0.05 10.42
C LEU A 409 9.19 0.74 10.56
N PHE A 410 8.39 0.34 11.52
CA PHE A 410 7.15 1.01 11.91
C PHE A 410 7.39 1.82 13.19
N PHE A 411 6.55 2.82 13.45
CA PHE A 411 6.70 3.70 14.60
C PHE A 411 5.52 3.60 15.54
N LYS A 412 5.80 3.72 16.84
CA LYS A 412 4.77 3.71 17.88
C LYS A 412 4.05 5.06 17.95
N ASP A 413 2.73 5.02 18.01
CA ASP A 413 1.92 6.18 18.37
C ASP A 413 2.00 6.45 19.89
N ARG A 414 1.36 7.54 20.32
CA ARG A 414 1.12 7.92 21.71
C ARG A 414 0.32 6.85 22.44
N SER A 415 0.63 6.64 23.71
CA SER A 415 -0.15 5.75 24.58
C SER A 415 -1.37 6.49 25.12
N LEU A 416 -2.49 6.33 24.44
CA LEU A 416 -3.78 6.96 24.76
C LEU A 416 -4.82 5.93 25.18
N PHE A 417 -5.69 6.32 26.12
CA PHE A 417 -6.90 5.61 26.53
C PHE A 417 -6.68 4.12 26.91
N PRO A 418 -5.87 3.81 27.93
CA PRO A 418 -5.68 2.44 28.38
C PRO A 418 -6.98 1.82 28.93
N GLY A 419 -7.11 0.50 28.83
CA GLY A 419 -8.24 -0.27 29.32
C GLY A 419 -8.96 -1.07 28.24
N PRO A 420 -9.95 -1.90 28.65
CA PRO A 420 -10.75 -2.68 27.72
C PRO A 420 -11.60 -1.76 26.84
N ASN A 421 -11.64 -2.06 25.55
CA ASN A 421 -12.39 -1.30 24.56
C ASN A 421 -12.95 -2.23 23.47
N ASP A 422 -13.86 -1.75 22.63
CA ASP A 422 -14.50 -2.60 21.63
C ASP A 422 -13.58 -2.94 20.46
N GLN A 423 -12.56 -2.12 20.21
CA GLN A 423 -11.55 -2.34 19.17
C GLN A 423 -10.71 -3.59 19.48
N ILE A 424 -10.20 -3.71 20.72
CA ILE A 424 -9.43 -4.89 21.14
C ILE A 424 -10.30 -6.14 21.31
N LYS A 425 -11.56 -6.01 21.76
CA LYS A 425 -12.50 -7.14 21.78
C LYS A 425 -12.72 -7.70 20.37
N TRP A 426 -12.94 -6.81 19.40
CA TRP A 426 -13.07 -7.19 17.99
C TRP A 426 -11.77 -7.83 17.47
N MET A 427 -10.60 -7.25 17.75
CA MET A 427 -9.34 -7.84 17.30
C MET A 427 -9.15 -9.26 17.85
N LYS A 428 -9.34 -9.46 19.16
CA LYS A 428 -9.14 -10.76 19.82
C LYS A 428 -10.16 -11.81 19.43
N SER A 429 -11.32 -11.45 18.85
CA SER A 429 -12.31 -12.44 18.46
C SER A 429 -11.90 -13.24 17.22
N TRP A 430 -11.01 -12.72 16.36
CA TRP A 430 -10.54 -13.40 15.15
C TRP A 430 -9.01 -13.55 15.08
N LEU A 431 -8.25 -12.64 15.72
CA LEU A 431 -6.78 -12.73 15.80
C LEU A 431 -6.34 -13.66 16.94
N SER A 432 -6.62 -14.95 16.75
CA SER A 432 -6.13 -16.03 17.62
C SER A 432 -4.67 -16.33 17.30
N ASP A 433 -3.84 -16.56 18.33
CA ASP A 433 -2.40 -16.85 18.15
C ASP A 433 -1.66 -15.75 17.36
N PRO A 434 -1.54 -14.52 17.90
CA PRO A 434 -0.80 -13.44 17.24
C PRO A 434 0.71 -13.73 17.16
N LEU A 435 1.42 -13.08 16.24
CA LEU A 435 2.89 -13.10 16.22
C LEU A 435 3.47 -12.61 17.56
N PHE A 436 4.72 -12.99 17.85
CA PHE A 436 5.38 -12.62 19.09
C PHE A 436 5.37 -11.10 19.31
N GLU A 437 5.68 -10.33 18.28
CA GLU A 437 5.72 -8.87 18.29
C GLU A 437 4.31 -8.30 18.51
N THR A 438 3.31 -8.84 17.81
CA THR A 438 1.90 -8.47 17.95
C THR A 438 1.37 -8.73 19.37
N SER A 439 1.78 -9.85 19.98
CA SER A 439 1.41 -10.20 21.35
C SER A 439 1.95 -9.21 22.39
N LYS A 440 2.97 -8.41 22.03
CA LYS A 440 3.62 -7.39 22.89
C LYS A 440 3.11 -5.98 22.66
N LEU A 441 2.26 -5.75 21.67
CA LEU A 441 1.71 -4.43 21.38
C LEU A 441 0.88 -3.89 22.55
N ARG A 442 0.93 -2.58 22.76
CA ARG A 442 0.10 -1.90 23.76
C ARG A 442 -1.38 -2.03 23.41
N PHE A 443 -1.73 -1.95 22.14
CA PHE A 443 -3.08 -2.22 21.63
C PHE A 443 -3.57 -3.61 22.07
N TYR A 444 -2.76 -4.65 21.82
CA TYR A 444 -3.14 -6.02 22.15
C TYR A 444 -3.29 -6.27 23.66
N ASN A 445 -2.46 -5.56 24.44
CA ASN A 445 -2.41 -5.65 25.89
C ASN A 445 -3.27 -4.59 26.62
N GLN A 446 -4.15 -3.88 25.91
CA GLN A 446 -5.06 -2.88 26.49
C GLN A 446 -4.35 -1.71 27.19
N GLN A 447 -3.10 -1.44 26.80
CA GLN A 447 -2.30 -0.33 27.31
C GLN A 447 -2.50 0.94 26.46
N SER A 448 -3.04 0.81 25.24
CA SER A 448 -3.51 1.93 24.43
C SER A 448 -4.56 1.47 23.42
N VAL A 449 -5.38 2.39 22.91
CA VAL A 449 -6.28 2.14 21.76
C VAL A 449 -5.59 2.34 20.40
N HIS A 450 -4.38 2.91 20.37
CA HIS A 450 -3.57 3.10 19.17
C HIS A 450 -2.21 2.46 19.38
N GLU A 451 -1.71 1.74 18.37
CA GLU A 451 -0.37 1.17 18.44
C GLU A 451 0.65 1.94 17.61
N MET A 452 0.31 2.13 16.35
CA MET A 452 1.24 2.50 15.30
C MET A 452 0.87 3.88 14.77
N GLU A 453 1.89 4.69 14.47
CA GLU A 453 1.79 5.91 13.69
C GLU A 453 2.25 5.60 12.25
N SER A 454 1.49 6.06 11.25
CA SER A 454 1.79 5.88 9.82
C SER A 454 2.22 7.16 9.12
N SER A 455 2.56 8.22 9.87
CA SER A 455 3.22 9.40 9.33
C SER A 455 4.61 9.08 8.76
N THR A 456 5.24 7.99 9.18
CA THR A 456 6.41 7.40 8.53
C THR A 456 6.33 5.88 8.57
N VAL A 457 6.56 5.24 7.43
CA VAL A 457 6.56 3.77 7.29
C VAL A 457 7.71 3.36 6.37
N VAL A 458 8.62 2.53 6.86
CA VAL A 458 9.75 2.03 6.04
C VAL A 458 9.51 0.57 5.69
N ILE A 459 9.55 0.23 4.40
CA ILE A 459 9.26 -1.12 3.89
C ILE A 459 10.24 -1.50 2.78
N HIS A 460 10.80 -2.71 2.88
CA HIS A 460 11.48 -3.39 1.79
C HIS A 460 10.50 -4.31 1.06
N LYS A 461 9.97 -3.89 -0.08
CA LYS A 461 8.86 -4.58 -0.76
C LYS A 461 9.15 -6.02 -1.10
N ILE A 462 10.31 -6.32 -1.68
CA ILE A 462 10.66 -7.70 -2.06
C ILE A 462 10.73 -8.62 -0.84
N LYS A 463 11.26 -8.13 0.28
CA LYS A 463 11.38 -8.92 1.51
C LYS A 463 10.04 -9.19 2.17
N THR A 464 9.07 -8.28 2.05
CA THR A 464 7.84 -8.28 2.86
C THR A 464 6.54 -8.22 2.07
N LEU A 465 6.57 -8.61 0.79
CA LEU A 465 5.47 -8.34 -0.15
C LEU A 465 4.11 -8.87 0.29
N THR A 466 4.04 -10.06 0.90
CA THR A 466 2.76 -10.64 1.34
C THR A 466 2.13 -9.85 2.49
N GLY A 467 2.94 -9.32 3.41
CA GLY A 467 2.47 -8.42 4.47
C GLY A 467 1.96 -7.09 3.92
N LEU A 468 2.65 -6.52 2.92
CA LEU A 468 2.20 -5.29 2.24
C LEU A 468 0.90 -5.51 1.45
N LEU A 469 0.76 -6.65 0.76
CA LEU A 469 -0.48 -7.00 0.06
C LEU A 469 -1.66 -7.17 1.04
N ALA A 470 -1.42 -7.81 2.20
CA ALA A 470 -2.42 -7.92 3.26
C ALA A 470 -2.81 -6.54 3.85
N ALA A 471 -1.85 -5.63 4.02
CA ALA A 471 -2.16 -4.25 4.40
C ALA A 471 -3.04 -3.55 3.34
N CYS A 472 -2.74 -3.73 2.05
CA CYS A 472 -3.60 -3.23 0.96
C CYS A 472 -5.01 -3.85 1.00
N LYS A 473 -5.12 -5.16 1.29
CA LYS A 473 -6.41 -5.87 1.43
C LYS A 473 -7.30 -5.22 2.49
N LEU A 474 -6.73 -4.90 3.65
CA LEU A 474 -7.46 -4.22 4.73
C LEU A 474 -7.92 -2.80 4.37
N ASN A 475 -7.29 -2.19 3.36
CA ASN A 475 -7.62 -0.85 2.85
C ASN A 475 -8.48 -0.88 1.57
N GLU A 476 -8.96 -2.03 1.11
CA GLU A 476 -10.00 -2.10 0.06
C GLU A 476 -11.30 -1.41 0.52
N LYS A 477 -12.05 -0.81 -0.41
CA LYS A 477 -13.23 0.01 -0.10
C LYS A 477 -14.21 -0.65 0.84
N ARG A 478 -14.60 -1.88 0.48
CA ARG A 478 -15.62 -2.64 1.21
C ARG A 478 -15.13 -2.97 2.62
N ILE A 479 -13.90 -3.49 2.74
CA ILE A 479 -13.32 -3.90 4.04
C ILE A 479 -13.09 -2.68 4.93
N ARG A 480 -12.48 -1.61 4.42
CA ARG A 480 -12.16 -0.43 5.21
C ARG A 480 -13.40 0.31 5.68
N SER A 481 -14.34 0.55 4.77
CA SER A 481 -15.52 1.40 5.05
C SER A 481 -16.53 0.67 5.91
N GLU A 482 -16.65 -0.65 5.75
CA GLU A 482 -17.65 -1.41 6.49
C GLU A 482 -17.17 -1.93 7.83
N VAL A 483 -15.87 -2.18 7.99
CA VAL A 483 -15.32 -2.79 9.20
C VAL A 483 -14.10 -2.06 9.73
N VAL A 484 -12.98 -2.06 9.00
CA VAL A 484 -11.67 -1.73 9.60
C VAL A 484 -11.64 -0.31 10.13
N TYR A 485 -12.04 0.70 9.36
CA TYR A 485 -11.99 2.11 9.83
C TYR A 485 -13.10 2.45 10.84
N LYS A 486 -14.07 1.55 11.08
CA LYS A 486 -15.00 1.64 12.21
C LYS A 486 -14.40 1.06 13.50
N LYS A 487 -13.28 0.33 13.40
CA LYS A 487 -12.60 -0.36 14.50
C LYS A 487 -11.21 0.19 14.80
N VAL A 488 -10.55 0.83 13.85
CA VAL A 488 -9.24 1.48 14.03
C VAL A 488 -9.24 2.84 13.33
N TYR A 489 -8.25 3.68 13.61
CA TYR A 489 -8.23 5.05 13.12
C TYR A 489 -7.46 5.15 11.81
N GLY A 490 -8.18 4.93 10.71
CA GLY A 490 -7.61 4.98 9.36
C GLY A 490 -6.68 3.81 9.07
N ASP A 491 -5.63 4.07 8.30
CA ASP A 491 -4.69 3.09 7.79
C ASP A 491 -3.67 2.62 8.85
N LYS A 492 -3.47 3.38 9.91
CA LYS A 492 -2.32 3.25 10.83
C LYS A 492 -2.11 1.82 11.34
N GLU A 493 -3.16 1.21 11.87
CA GLU A 493 -3.09 -0.14 12.40
C GLU A 493 -3.08 -1.23 11.30
N THR A 494 -3.51 -0.91 10.08
CA THR A 494 -3.64 -1.90 9.00
C THR A 494 -2.31 -2.50 8.57
N PHE A 495 -1.20 -1.77 8.75
CA PHE A 495 0.14 -2.27 8.46
C PHE A 495 0.49 -3.47 9.35
N TRP A 496 0.54 -3.30 10.67
CA TRP A 496 0.91 -4.40 11.56
C TRP A 496 -0.15 -5.52 11.56
N ILE A 497 -1.45 -5.19 11.40
CA ILE A 497 -2.50 -6.20 11.29
C ILE A 497 -2.28 -7.07 10.03
N GLY A 498 -2.05 -6.44 8.87
CA GLY A 498 -1.82 -7.16 7.62
C GLY A 498 -0.58 -8.05 7.68
N PHE A 499 0.49 -7.55 8.31
CA PHE A 499 1.71 -8.33 8.52
C PHE A 499 1.49 -9.52 9.46
N ASP A 500 0.71 -9.37 10.54
CA ASP A 500 0.34 -10.51 11.40
C ASP A 500 -0.50 -11.55 10.65
N MET A 501 -1.52 -11.12 9.91
CA MET A 501 -2.35 -12.02 9.09
C MET A 501 -1.51 -12.80 8.06
N ALA A 502 -0.48 -12.17 7.50
CA ALA A 502 0.46 -12.79 6.56
C ALA A 502 1.57 -13.61 7.24
N ARG A 503 1.56 -13.72 8.58
CA ARG A 503 2.64 -14.31 9.38
C ARG A 503 4.02 -13.74 9.04
N MET A 504 4.05 -12.48 8.62
CA MET A 504 5.26 -11.76 8.26
C MET A 504 5.75 -11.00 9.48
N HIS A 505 6.89 -11.42 10.04
CA HIS A 505 7.52 -10.67 11.14
C HIS A 505 7.82 -9.23 10.70
N TYR A 506 7.54 -8.28 11.59
CA TYR A 506 7.75 -6.86 11.38
C TYR A 506 8.46 -6.25 12.59
N ASN A 507 9.06 -5.08 12.38
CA ASN A 507 9.73 -4.36 13.44
C ASN A 507 9.01 -3.04 13.73
N LEU A 508 8.65 -2.87 14.99
CA LEU A 508 8.04 -1.65 15.53
C LEU A 508 9.06 -1.00 16.45
N ASN A 509 9.46 0.24 16.14
CA ASN A 509 10.39 1.01 16.95
C ASN A 509 9.89 1.05 18.41
N PRO A 510 10.71 0.68 19.40
CA PRO A 510 10.27 0.65 20.79
C PRO A 510 9.93 2.04 21.34
N THR A 511 10.48 3.11 20.75
CA THR A 511 10.31 4.50 21.15
C THR A 511 9.14 5.14 20.38
N PRO A 512 8.13 5.70 21.07
CA PRO A 512 7.06 6.46 20.43
C PRO A 512 7.55 7.69 19.68
N ILE A 513 6.95 7.96 18.52
CA ILE A 513 7.33 9.06 17.61
C ILE A 513 7.12 10.46 18.21
N ALA A 514 6.29 10.57 19.25
CA ALA A 514 6.02 11.84 19.94
C ALA A 514 7.15 12.27 20.89
N PHE A 515 8.17 11.44 21.11
CA PHE A 515 9.27 11.77 22.01
C PHE A 515 10.54 12.08 21.23
N THR A 516 11.11 13.25 21.50
CA THR A 516 12.44 13.66 21.03
C THR A 516 13.34 13.95 22.23
N GLY A 517 14.59 13.48 22.17
CA GLY A 517 15.57 13.63 23.24
C GLY A 517 15.40 12.66 24.43
N LYS A 518 16.30 12.80 25.41
CA LYS A 518 16.27 12.07 26.68
C LYS A 518 16.00 13.04 27.81
N CYS A 519 15.10 12.64 28.70
CA CYS A 519 14.85 13.33 29.94
C CYS A 519 15.76 12.73 31.03
N TYR A 520 16.78 13.48 31.44
CA TYR A 520 17.65 13.07 32.54
C TYR A 520 17.07 13.58 33.84
N LYS A 521 16.78 12.67 34.77
CA LYS A 521 16.47 13.03 36.14
C LYS A 521 17.80 13.37 36.83
N ILE A 522 17.95 14.60 37.29
CA ILE A 522 19.10 14.99 38.11
C ILE A 522 18.67 14.92 39.57
N GLU A 523 19.40 14.13 40.35
CA GLU A 523 19.32 14.24 41.80
C GLU A 523 20.13 15.47 42.20
N SER A 524 19.47 16.40 42.92
CA SER A 524 19.93 17.71 43.40
C SER A 524 21.40 18.07 43.16
N VAL A 525 21.66 19.16 42.44
CA VAL A 525 23.01 19.73 42.31
C VAL A 525 23.23 20.73 43.45
N ASP A 526 24.23 20.46 44.28
CA ASP A 526 24.64 21.36 45.36
C ASP A 526 25.81 22.22 44.87
N ILE A 527 25.55 23.49 44.56
CA ILE A 527 26.58 24.44 44.11
C ILE A 527 26.79 25.46 45.22
N MET A 528 27.98 25.45 45.83
CA MET A 528 28.38 26.40 46.88
C MET A 528 27.39 26.48 48.07
N GLY A 529 26.83 25.35 48.50
CA GLY A 529 25.92 25.27 49.66
C GLY A 529 24.51 25.79 49.37
N ILE A 530 24.18 26.03 48.09
CA ILE A 530 22.82 26.32 47.63
C ILE A 530 22.36 25.11 46.82
N SER A 531 21.37 24.40 47.35
CA SER A 531 20.73 23.28 46.67
C SER A 531 19.79 23.80 45.59
N PHE A 532 20.11 23.50 44.32
CA PHE A 532 19.21 23.75 43.21
C PHE A 532 18.45 22.46 42.89
N THR A 533 17.13 22.48 43.09
CA THR A 533 16.26 21.39 42.65
C THR A 533 15.91 21.57 41.17
N ILE A 534 16.81 21.15 40.28
CA ILE A 534 16.50 20.99 38.85
C ILE A 534 16.00 19.56 38.68
N ASN A 535 14.68 19.37 38.60
CA ASN A 535 14.08 18.03 38.58
C ASN A 535 14.37 17.26 37.28
N TYR A 536 14.56 17.96 36.17
CA TYR A 536 14.77 17.36 34.85
C TYR A 536 15.65 18.27 33.98
N ILE A 537 16.62 17.68 33.27
CA ILE A 537 17.28 18.30 32.11
C ILE A 537 16.85 17.56 30.85
N PHE A 538 16.38 18.32 29.86
CA PHE A 538 16.13 17.84 28.52
C PHE A 538 17.42 17.94 27.71
N GLY A 539 17.98 16.80 27.33
CA GLY A 539 19.11 16.73 26.41
C GLY A 539 18.65 16.15 25.08
N MET A 540 19.04 16.78 23.97
CA MET A 540 19.09 16.10 22.68
C MET A 540 20.49 15.49 22.58
N ASP A 541 20.59 14.16 22.53
CA ASP A 541 21.80 13.52 22.01
C ASP A 541 21.78 13.81 20.50
N ILE A 542 22.43 14.89 20.07
CA ILE A 542 22.64 15.24 18.65
C ILE A 542 23.80 14.43 18.11
#